data_AF-A0A1V4EP85-F1
#
_entry.id   AF-A0A1V4EP85-F1
#
_cell.length_a   1.000
_cell.length_b   1.000
_cell.length_c   1.000
_cell.angle_alpha   90.00
_cell.angle_beta   90.00
_cell.angle_gamma   90.00
#
_symmetry.space_group_name_H-M   'P 1'
#
loop_
_entity.id
_entity.type
_entity.pdbx_description
1 polymer ?
#
loop_
_entity_poly.entity_id
_entity_poly.type
_entity_poly.pdbx_seq_one_letter_code
_entity_poly.pdbx_strand_id
1 'polypeptide(L)' 'MTYRGPALAEGSNVLSLPGTFTDPGVLGPEYVGKTIPMRTVITIRSNDRHTFDLYFTPPGQPERLVDRVVYTRKTK' A
#
# COMPACT_ATOMS: atom_id res chain seq x y z
N MET A 1 0.37 -13.42 -0.74
CA MET A 1 -0.74 -12.46 -0.64
C MET A 1 -1.52 -12.53 -1.93
N THR A 2 -2.85 -12.72 -1.89
CA THR A 2 -3.69 -12.83 -3.09
C THR A 2 -4.70 -11.69 -3.08
N TYR A 3 -4.62 -10.79 -4.06
CA TYR A 3 -5.58 -9.71 -4.23
C TYR A 3 -6.65 -10.12 -5.25
N ARG A 4 -7.92 -9.92 -4.90
CA ARG A 4 -9.06 -10.03 -5.81
C ARG A 4 -9.82 -8.70 -5.78
N GLY A 5 -9.73 -7.95 -6.87
CA GLY A 5 -10.40 -6.66 -7.02
C GLY A 5 -11.13 -6.56 -8.36
N PRO A 6 -11.91 -5.49 -8.57
CA PRO A 6 -12.53 -5.23 -9.85
C PRO A 6 -11.47 -5.07 -10.94
N ALA A 7 -11.84 -5.41 -12.18
CA ALA A 7 -11.01 -5.06 -13.32
C ALA A 7 -10.83 -3.53 -13.37
N LEU A 8 -9.60 -3.11 -13.65
CA LEU A 8 -9.31 -1.69 -13.84
C LEU A 8 -9.64 -1.29 -15.28
N ALA A 9 -9.97 -0.01 -15.48
CA ALA A 9 -10.13 0.54 -16.81
C ALA A 9 -8.82 0.43 -17.60
N GLU A 10 -8.93 0.25 -18.91
CA GLU A 10 -7.80 0.27 -19.82
C GLU A 10 -7.03 1.60 -19.69
N GLY A 11 -5.70 1.52 -19.65
CA GLY A 11 -4.83 2.68 -19.46
C GLY A 11 -4.68 3.17 -18.01
N SER A 12 -5.33 2.54 -17.02
CA SER A 12 -5.06 2.86 -15.62
C SER A 12 -3.63 2.51 -15.25
N ASN A 13 -2.90 3.52 -14.73
CA ASN A 13 -1.53 3.37 -14.23
C ASN A 13 -1.47 3.31 -12.70
N VAL A 14 -2.62 3.30 -12.02
CA VAL A 14 -2.71 3.24 -10.56
C VAL A 14 -3.54 2.03 -10.15
N LEU A 15 -2.97 1.20 -9.28
CA LEU A 15 -3.67 0.12 -8.58
C LEU A 15 -3.77 0.48 -7.10
N SER A 16 -4.95 0.36 -6.52
CA SER A 16 -5.20 0.59 -5.10
C SER A 16 -5.70 -0.69 -4.45
N LEU A 17 -4.88 -1.28 -3.59
CA LEU A 17 -5.08 -2.58 -2.99
C LEU A 17 -5.42 -2.41 -1.50
N PRO A 18 -6.71 -2.44 -1.09
CA PRO A 18 -7.07 -2.44 0.32
C PRO A 18 -6.63 -3.74 1.00
N GLY A 19 -6.39 -3.65 2.31
CA GLY A 19 -6.07 -4.78 3.17
C GLY A 19 -6.20 -4.44 4.64
N THR A 20 -5.85 -5.41 5.48
CA THR A 20 -5.78 -5.25 6.93
C THR A 20 -4.42 -5.74 7.44
N PHE A 21 -3.95 -5.10 8.49
CA PHE A 21 -2.67 -5.39 9.13
C PHE A 21 -2.89 -5.56 10.63
N THR A 22 -2.50 -6.70 11.20
CA THR A 22 -2.46 -6.85 12.66
C THR A 22 -1.17 -6.27 13.16
N ASP A 23 -1.26 -5.18 13.93
CA ASP A 23 -0.09 -4.42 14.32
C ASP A 23 0.70 -5.14 15.44
N PRO A 24 2.00 -5.49 15.23
CA PRO A 24 2.83 -6.08 16.27
C PRO A 24 3.43 -5.03 17.24
N GLY A 25 3.07 -3.75 17.10
CA GLY A 25 3.58 -2.61 17.89
C GLY A 25 4.32 -1.54 17.07
N VAL A 26 4.22 -1.58 15.74
CA VAL A 26 4.83 -0.62 14.82
C VAL A 26 4.25 0.77 15.01
N LEU A 27 2.94 0.90 15.24
CA LEU A 27 2.29 2.22 15.39
C LEU A 27 2.25 2.72 16.83
N GLY A 28 2.76 1.93 17.79
CA GLY A 28 2.74 2.23 19.22
C GLY A 28 2.17 1.07 20.05
N PRO A 29 2.49 1.01 21.35
CA PRO A 29 1.98 -0.03 22.26
C PRO A 29 0.46 -0.14 22.29
N GLU A 30 -0.24 0.98 22.13
CA GLU A 30 -1.70 1.06 22.13
C GLU A 30 -2.36 0.41 20.91
N TYR A 31 -1.58 0.10 19.87
CA TYR A 31 -2.05 -0.56 18.64
C TYR A 31 -1.72 -2.05 18.57
N VAL A 32 -0.91 -2.57 19.51
CA VAL A 32 -0.50 -3.99 19.52
C VAL A 32 -1.72 -4.92 19.49
N GLY A 33 -1.70 -5.87 18.54
CA GLY A 33 -2.77 -6.84 18.31
C GLY A 33 -4.02 -6.28 17.64
N LYS A 34 -4.11 -4.98 17.38
CA LYS A 34 -5.25 -4.37 16.69
C LYS A 34 -5.15 -4.56 15.18
N THR A 35 -6.29 -4.77 14.56
CA THR A 35 -6.43 -4.78 13.10
C THR A 35 -6.50 -3.35 12.58
N ILE A 36 -5.49 -2.96 11.82
CA ILE A 36 -5.36 -1.64 11.20
C ILE A 36 -5.73 -1.75 9.73
N PRO A 37 -6.71 -0.97 9.24
CA PRO A 37 -6.93 -0.82 7.80
C PRO A 37 -5.67 -0.31 7.11
N MET A 38 -5.33 -0.94 5.99
CA MET A 38 -4.19 -0.53 5.16
C MET A 38 -4.56 -0.50 3.69
N ARG A 39 -3.74 0.20 2.90
CA ARG A 39 -3.90 0.30 1.45
C ARG A 39 -2.54 0.42 0.79
N THR A 40 -2.26 -0.46 -0.18
CA THR A 40 -1.08 -0.36 -1.02
C THR A 40 -1.45 0.29 -2.35
N VAL A 41 -0.79 1.38 -2.71
CA VAL A 41 -0.96 2.05 -4.00
C VAL A 41 0.25 1.78 -4.87
N ILE A 42 0.02 1.08 -5.97
CA ILE A 42 1.03 0.84 -7.00
C ILE A 42 0.81 1.85 -8.11
N THR A 43 1.81 2.68 -8.39
CA THR A 43 1.79 3.59 -9.54
C THR A 43 2.83 3.17 -10.57
N ILE A 44 2.36 2.84 -11.76
CA ILE A 44 3.18 2.59 -12.95
C ILE A 44 3.54 3.96 -13.53
N ARG A 45 4.78 4.43 -13.30
CA ARG A 45 5.23 5.75 -13.77
C ARG A 45 5.75 5.69 -15.20
N SER A 46 6.56 4.68 -15.51
CA SER A 46 7.06 4.36 -16.84
C SER A 46 7.33 2.85 -16.92
N ASN A 47 7.73 2.35 -18.10
CA ASN A 47 8.08 0.93 -18.29
C ASN A 47 9.18 0.43 -17.35
N ASP A 48 10.02 1.34 -16.84
CA ASP A 48 11.16 1.00 -16.00
C ASP A 48 11.07 1.58 -14.59
N ARG A 49 9.98 2.28 -14.25
CA ARG A 49 9.83 2.92 -12.94
C ARG A 49 8.42 2.78 -12.39
N HIS A 50 8.34 2.24 -11.18
CA HIS A 50 7.09 2.07 -10.45
C HIS A 50 7.27 2.50 -8.99
N THR A 51 6.19 2.94 -8.34
CA THR A 51 6.17 3.22 -6.91
C THR A 51 5.14 2.36 -6.21
N PHE A 52 5.45 1.93 -5.00
CA PHE A 52 4.57 1.19 -4.10
C PHE A 52 4.49 1.98 -2.81
N ASP A 53 3.34 2.59 -2.57
CA ASP A 53 3.08 3.37 -1.36
C ASP A 53 2.21 2.54 -0.43
N LEU A 54 2.65 2.35 0.81
CA LEU A 54 1.85 1.69 1.84
C LEU A 54 1.26 2.75 2.77
N TYR A 55 -0.06 2.74 2.92
CA TYR A 55 -0.80 3.61 3.81
C TYR A 55 -1.46 2.82 4.92
N PHE A 56 -1.44 3.36 6.14
CA PHE A 56 -2.21 2.87 7.28
C PHE A 56 -3.23 3.92 7.72
N THR A 57 -4.40 3.46 8.16
CA THR A 57 -5.46 4.31 8.71
C THR A 57 -5.80 3.83 10.12
N PRO A 58 -5.04 4.25 11.15
CA PRO A 58 -5.33 3.86 12.53
C PRO A 58 -6.73 4.33 12.97
N PRO A 59 -7.44 3.58 13.83
CA PRO A 59 -8.74 4.01 14.33
C PRO A 59 -8.72 5.42 14.94
N GLY A 60 -9.61 6.30 14.46
CA GLY A 60 -9.71 7.68 14.93
C GLY A 60 -8.64 8.64 14.40
N GLN A 61 -7.77 8.20 13.48
CA GLN A 61 -6.71 9.02 12.89
C GLN A 61 -6.84 9.09 11.36
N PRO A 62 -6.28 10.14 10.73
CA PRO A 62 -6.20 10.21 9.27
C PRO A 62 -5.29 9.11 8.70
N GLU A 63 -5.52 8.76 7.42
CA GLU A 63 -4.62 7.89 6.66
C GLU A 63 -3.23 8.53 6.57
N ARG A 64 -2.17 7.73 6.73
CA ARG A 64 -0.77 8.17 6.62
C ARG A 64 0.08 7.22 5.80
N LEU A 65 0.99 7.77 5.01
CA LEU A 65 2.03 7.02 4.29
C LEU A 65 3.03 6.47 5.31
N VAL A 66 3.22 5.16 5.35
CA VAL A 66 4.15 4.50 6.28
C VAL A 66 5.39 3.95 5.58
N ASP A 67 5.29 3.63 4.30
CA ASP A 67 6.43 3.22 3.48
C ASP A 67 6.23 3.61 2.02
N ARG A 68 7.35 3.87 1.33
CA ARG A 68 7.39 4.08 -0.12
C ARG A 68 8.58 3.37 -0.71
N VAL A 69 8.29 2.41 -1.59
CA VAL A 69 9.30 1.70 -2.37
C VAL A 69 9.29 2.22 -3.81
N VAL A 70 10.47 2.57 -4.33
CA VAL A 70 10.65 2.93 -5.74
C VAL A 70 11.34 1.77 -6.43
N TYR A 71 10.61 1.09 -7.31
CA TYR A 71 11.17 0.05 -8.15
C TYR A 71 11.69 0.66 -9.44
N THR A 72 12.97 0.41 -9.76
CA THR A 72 13.57 0.79 -11.03
C THR A 72 14.09 -0.46 -11.71
N ARG A 73 13.59 -0.76 -12.91
CA ARG A 73 14.10 -1.85 -13.73
C ARG A 73 15.48 -1.45 -14.25
N LYS A 74 16.48 -2.28 -13.96
CA LYS A 74 17.80 -2.17 -14.62
C LYS A 74 17.77 -3.09 -15.84
N THR A 75 17.66 -2.53 -17.04
CA THR A 75 17.94 -3.27 -18.27
C THR A 75 19.45 -3.52 -18.34
N LYS A 76 19.84 -4.76 -18.65
CA LYS A 76 21.20 -5.05 -19.14
C LYS A 76 21.30 -4.64 -20.60
#